data_AF-A0A0J5QM34-F1
#
_entry.id   AF-A0A0J5QM34-F1
#
_cell.length_a   1.000
_cell.length_b   1.000
_cell.length_c   1.000
_cell.angle_alpha   90.00
_cell.angle_beta   90.00
_cell.angle_gamma   90.00
#
_symmetry.space_group_name_H-M   'P 1'
#
loop_
_entity.id
_entity.type
_entity.pdbx_description
1 polymer ?
#
loop_
_entity_poly.entity_id
_entity_poly.type
_entity_poly.pdbx_seq_one_letter_code
_entity_poly.pdbx_strand_id
1 'polypeptide(L)'
;MGKKKQKKQAAAAYDPEQDNREPKEDSLVRDEKNGWNHEESTLNGRSQAHALFKVNAPYPEDATNFWYTPLKKLPKNAELVYTKDAEGNFTFSPRPKNDVNQRRGTRTLPHSMLGKAQPVIGAGECETDDQGKIARADNFSGHYQPGEKNLKETKDNFEEKGMASDGTKYEVFDKSAKVIKTL
;
A
#
# COMPACT_ATOMS: atom_id res chain seq x y z
N MET A 1 6.65 -18.03 -40.03
CA MET A 1 5.55 -17.81 -39.08
C MET A 1 5.80 -18.60 -37.79
N GLY A 2 6.51 -18.00 -36.82
CA GLY A 2 6.80 -18.64 -35.54
C GLY A 2 5.73 -18.32 -34.50
N LYS A 3 4.92 -19.31 -34.12
CA LYS A 3 3.93 -19.17 -33.03
C LYS A 3 4.68 -19.10 -31.69
N LYS A 4 4.79 -17.90 -31.10
CA LYS A 4 5.22 -17.75 -29.70
C LYS A 4 4.13 -18.35 -28.80
N LYS A 5 4.41 -19.52 -28.20
CA LYS A 5 3.60 -20.08 -27.12
C LYS A 5 3.75 -19.18 -25.89
N GLN A 6 2.73 -18.38 -25.59
CA GLN A 6 2.59 -17.77 -24.27
C GLN A 6 2.34 -18.89 -23.25
N LYS A 7 3.33 -19.18 -22.41
CA LYS A 7 3.11 -19.98 -21.19
C LYS A 7 2.21 -19.15 -20.27
N LYS A 8 0.92 -19.47 -20.20
CA LYS A 8 0.10 -19.12 -19.04
C LYS A 8 0.67 -19.92 -17.87
N GLN A 9 1.42 -19.27 -16.98
CA GLN A 9 1.65 -19.83 -15.65
C GLN A 9 0.28 -19.99 -15.00
N ALA A 10 -0.04 -21.20 -14.53
CA ALA A 10 -1.21 -21.40 -13.71
C ALA A 10 -1.05 -20.55 -12.45
N ALA A 11 -1.95 -19.60 -12.23
CA ALA A 11 -1.97 -18.85 -10.99
C ALA A 11 -2.18 -19.87 -9.86
N ALA A 12 -1.19 -20.00 -8.97
CA ALA A 12 -1.34 -20.81 -7.77
C ALA A 12 -2.62 -20.39 -7.04
N ALA A 13 -3.36 -21.37 -6.51
CA ALA A 13 -4.54 -21.12 -5.69
C ALA A 13 -4.21 -20.11 -4.59
N TYR A 14 -5.12 -19.19 -4.30
CA TYR A 14 -4.92 -18.27 -3.18
C TYR A 14 -4.95 -19.07 -1.89
N ASP A 15 -3.84 -19.05 -1.18
CA ASP A 15 -3.78 -19.48 0.20
C ASP A 15 -3.82 -18.22 1.08
N PRO A 16 -4.91 -17.99 1.84
CA PRO A 16 -5.01 -16.82 2.71
C PRO A 16 -3.99 -16.83 3.84
N GLU A 17 -3.31 -17.95 4.11
CA GLU A 17 -2.22 -18.05 5.09
C GLU A 17 -0.84 -17.78 4.46
N GLN A 18 -0.77 -17.67 3.13
CA GLN A 18 0.50 -17.46 2.43
C GLN A 18 1.02 -16.03 2.62
N ASP A 19 2.29 -15.96 3.01
CA ASP A 19 3.04 -14.75 3.25
C ASP A 19 3.67 -14.25 1.94
N ASN A 20 2.86 -13.66 1.05
CA ASN A 20 3.35 -13.11 -0.21
C ASN A 20 3.80 -11.65 -0.05
N ARG A 21 5.10 -11.49 0.21
CA ARG A 21 5.75 -10.20 0.45
C ARG A 21 6.19 -9.51 -0.83
N GLU A 22 6.39 -10.27 -1.90
CA GLU A 22 6.93 -9.76 -3.15
C GLU A 22 5.86 -9.04 -3.98
N PRO A 23 6.22 -7.94 -4.65
CA PRO A 23 5.34 -7.35 -5.64
C PRO A 23 5.22 -8.26 -6.87
N LYS A 24 4.04 -8.27 -7.50
CA LYS A 24 3.86 -9.01 -8.76
C LYS A 24 4.66 -8.37 -9.89
N GLU A 25 5.47 -9.17 -10.56
CA GLU A 25 6.30 -8.75 -11.69
C GLU A 25 5.48 -8.09 -12.81
N ASP A 26 4.31 -8.64 -13.15
CA ASP A 26 3.42 -8.10 -14.18
C ASP A 26 2.91 -6.68 -13.86
N SER A 27 2.77 -6.40 -12.56
CA SER A 27 2.27 -5.14 -12.05
C SER A 27 3.38 -4.09 -12.04
N LEU A 28 4.63 -4.48 -11.75
CA LEU A 28 5.81 -3.63 -11.90
C LEU A 28 6.03 -3.24 -13.36
N VAL A 29 5.98 -4.20 -14.29
CA VAL A 29 6.12 -3.93 -15.74
C VAL A 29 5.03 -2.96 -16.23
N ARG A 30 3.78 -3.15 -15.75
CA ARG A 30 2.69 -2.24 -16.08
C ARG A 30 2.92 -0.84 -15.50
N ASP A 31 3.46 -0.74 -14.29
CA ASP A 31 3.75 0.54 -13.67
C ASP A 31 4.84 1.30 -14.42
N GLU A 32 5.94 0.63 -14.76
CA GLU A 32 7.04 1.20 -15.55
C GLU A 32 6.53 1.72 -16.90
N LYS A 33 5.70 0.92 -17.59
CA LYS A 33 5.06 1.33 -18.85
C LYS A 33 4.16 2.56 -18.70
N ASN A 34 3.57 2.76 -17.53
CA ASN A 34 2.76 3.94 -17.21
C ASN A 34 3.61 5.15 -16.77
N GLY A 35 4.93 5.02 -16.78
CA GLY A 35 5.89 6.08 -16.44
C GLY A 35 6.21 6.15 -14.96
N TRP A 36 5.87 5.16 -14.15
CA TRP A 36 6.26 5.13 -12.74
C TRP A 36 7.72 4.72 -12.59
N ASN A 37 8.47 5.45 -11.78
CA ASN A 37 9.78 5.06 -11.28
C ASN A 37 9.70 4.89 -9.76
N HIS A 38 9.80 3.65 -9.29
CA HIS A 38 9.63 3.30 -7.87
C HIS A 38 10.78 3.76 -6.98
N GLU A 39 12.01 3.77 -7.50
CA GLU A 39 13.20 4.20 -6.74
C GLU A 39 13.16 5.71 -6.48
N GLU A 40 12.87 6.48 -7.52
CA GLU A 40 12.81 7.94 -7.47
C GLU A 40 11.44 8.47 -7.02
N SER A 41 10.44 7.60 -6.85
CA SER A 41 9.07 8.01 -6.54
C SER A 41 8.50 9.06 -7.51
N THR A 42 8.72 8.85 -8.81
CA THR A 42 8.25 9.77 -9.87
C THR A 42 7.20 9.13 -10.79
N LEU A 43 6.39 9.99 -11.41
CA LEU A 43 5.51 9.66 -12.53
C LEU A 43 5.89 10.53 -13.72
N ASN A 44 6.39 9.92 -14.80
CA ASN A 44 6.92 10.61 -15.98
C ASN A 44 7.93 11.71 -15.59
N GLY A 45 8.84 11.39 -14.68
CA GLY A 45 9.86 12.32 -14.16
C GLY A 45 9.35 13.37 -13.18
N ARG A 46 8.06 13.40 -12.83
CA ARG A 46 7.50 14.32 -11.84
C ARG A 46 7.41 13.66 -10.47
N SER A 47 8.03 14.26 -9.47
CA SER A 47 8.03 13.77 -8.09
C SER A 47 6.61 13.62 -7.52
N GLN A 48 6.39 12.50 -6.83
CA GLN A 48 5.15 12.15 -6.12
C GLN A 48 5.34 12.12 -4.60
N ALA A 49 6.52 12.52 -4.11
CA ALA A 49 6.86 12.56 -2.69
C ALA A 49 5.83 13.31 -1.83
N HIS A 50 5.21 14.35 -2.38
CA HIS A 50 4.19 15.15 -1.70
C HIS A 50 2.94 14.35 -1.30
N ALA A 51 2.69 13.20 -1.95
CA ALA A 51 1.57 12.32 -1.68
C ALA A 51 1.95 11.14 -0.76
N LEU A 52 3.21 11.04 -0.33
CA LEU A 52 3.70 9.97 0.54
C LEU A 52 3.85 10.45 1.99
N PHE A 53 3.25 9.73 2.92
CA PHE A 53 3.34 9.98 4.36
C PHE A 53 4.07 8.86 5.06
N LYS A 54 4.90 9.20 6.04
CA LYS A 54 5.43 8.24 7.02
C LYS A 54 5.09 8.74 8.42
N VAL A 55 4.58 7.86 9.26
CA VAL A 55 4.23 8.17 10.65
C VAL A 55 5.31 7.59 11.56
N ASN A 56 5.76 8.36 12.54
CA ASN A 56 6.78 7.97 13.52
C ASN A 56 8.14 7.54 12.91
N ALA A 57 8.44 7.96 11.68
CA ALA A 57 9.78 7.81 11.13
C ALA A 57 10.70 8.90 11.70
N PRO A 58 11.93 8.57 12.13
CA PRO A 58 12.92 9.60 12.46
C PRO A 58 13.13 10.51 11.24
N TYR A 59 13.31 11.81 11.49
CA TYR A 59 13.76 12.72 10.44
C TYR A 59 15.14 12.23 9.97
N PRO A 60 15.37 11.92 8.68
CA PRO A 60 16.71 11.55 8.24
C PRO A 60 17.65 12.74 8.50
N GLU A 61 18.82 12.45 9.08
CA GLU A 61 19.81 13.47 9.48
C GLU A 61 20.43 14.21 8.28
N ASP A 62 20.26 13.65 7.06
CA ASP A 62 20.79 14.10 5.78
C ASP A 62 19.68 14.50 4.79
N ALA A 63 18.72 15.33 5.25
CA ALA A 63 17.52 15.73 4.53
C ALA A 63 17.72 16.61 3.27
N THR A 64 18.66 16.26 2.38
CA THR A 64 18.73 16.77 1.00
C THR A 64 17.82 16.00 0.04
N ASN A 65 17.29 14.84 0.47
CA ASN A 65 16.43 13.96 -0.31
C ASN A 65 15.05 13.83 0.37
N PHE A 66 14.25 14.90 0.27
CA PHE A 66 12.91 15.01 0.83
C PHE A 66 11.90 14.14 0.06
N TRP A 67 11.70 12.90 0.51
CA TRP A 67 10.75 11.96 -0.11
C TRP A 67 9.45 11.75 0.68
N TYR A 68 9.33 12.30 1.91
CA TYR A 68 8.18 12.05 2.80
C TYR A 68 7.84 13.27 3.66
N THR A 69 6.55 13.41 3.99
CA THR A 69 6.13 14.29 5.09
C THR A 69 6.03 13.46 6.36
N PRO A 70 6.92 13.62 7.36
CA PRO A 70 6.78 12.96 8.64
C PRO A 70 5.56 13.53 9.35
N LEU A 71 4.60 12.68 9.67
CA LEU A 71 3.39 13.08 10.37
C LEU A 71 3.39 12.55 11.80
N LYS A 72 2.96 13.40 12.74
CA LYS A 72 2.66 12.97 14.11
C LYS A 72 1.35 12.16 14.19
N LYS A 73 0.44 12.36 13.23
CA LYS A 73 -0.86 11.69 13.11
C LYS A 73 -1.27 11.58 11.65
N LEU A 74 -2.02 10.54 11.29
CA LEU A 74 -2.57 10.44 9.95
C LEU A 74 -3.63 11.54 9.70
N PRO A 75 -3.90 11.87 8.43
CA PRO A 75 -5.02 12.73 8.07
C PRO A 75 -6.32 12.19 8.67
N LYS A 76 -7.22 13.07 9.11
CA LYS A 76 -8.52 12.72 9.70
C LYS A 76 -9.54 12.40 8.61
N ASN A 77 -10.47 11.48 8.87
CA ASN A 77 -11.56 11.11 7.97
C ASN A 77 -11.09 10.80 6.54
N ALA A 78 -9.93 10.15 6.41
CA ALA A 78 -9.25 9.96 5.14
C ALA A 78 -9.25 8.48 4.74
N GLU A 79 -9.42 8.23 3.45
CA GLU A 79 -9.10 6.94 2.85
C GLU A 79 -7.65 6.96 2.37
N LEU A 80 -6.89 5.94 2.73
CA LEU A 80 -5.48 5.83 2.44
C LEU A 80 -5.19 4.44 1.84
N VAL A 81 -4.14 4.38 1.04
CA VAL A 81 -3.41 3.14 0.78
C VAL A 81 -2.19 3.10 1.68
N TYR A 82 -1.77 1.90 2.08
CA TYR A 82 -0.59 1.72 2.93
C TYR A 82 0.30 0.57 2.46
N THR A 83 1.58 0.66 2.77
CA THR A 83 2.51 -0.48 2.83
C THR A 83 3.25 -0.48 4.16
N LYS A 84 3.67 -1.67 4.57
CA LYS A 84 4.47 -1.93 5.76
C LYS A 84 5.75 -2.66 5.33
N ASP A 85 6.91 -2.04 5.50
CA ASP A 85 8.19 -2.66 5.16
C ASP A 85 8.61 -3.74 6.16
N ALA A 86 9.75 -4.39 5.91
CA ALA A 86 10.29 -5.48 6.73
C ALA A 86 10.65 -5.01 8.15
N GLU A 87 10.96 -3.73 8.31
CA GLU A 87 11.29 -3.07 9.57
C GLU A 87 10.04 -2.61 10.34
N GLY A 88 8.84 -2.82 9.78
CA GLY A 88 7.57 -2.44 10.41
C GLY A 88 7.27 -0.95 10.34
N ASN A 89 7.89 -0.22 9.41
CA ASN A 89 7.54 1.16 9.10
C ASN A 89 6.40 1.19 8.08
N PHE A 90 5.51 2.17 8.27
CA PHE A 90 4.40 2.37 7.38
C PHE A 90 4.64 3.54 6.43
N THR A 91 4.32 3.34 5.16
CA THR A 91 4.17 4.40 4.18
C THR A 91 2.71 4.47 3.76
N PHE A 92 2.14 5.66 3.71
CA PHE A 92 0.75 5.91 3.31
C PHE A 92 0.68 6.86 2.14
N SER A 93 -0.43 6.81 1.41
CA SER A 93 -0.80 7.82 0.41
C SER A 93 -2.32 8.01 0.42
N PRO A 94 -2.84 9.19 0.09
CA PRO A 94 -4.27 9.39 -0.08
C PRO A 94 -4.83 8.45 -1.15
N ARG A 95 -6.03 7.95 -0.90
CA ARG A 95 -6.89 7.29 -1.88
C ARG A 95 -8.05 8.24 -2.20
N PRO A 96 -7.98 9.03 -3.29
CA PRO A 96 -9.05 9.96 -3.63
C PRO A 96 -10.35 9.19 -3.96
N LYS A 97 -11.44 9.47 -3.22
CA LYS A 97 -12.79 8.98 -3.51
C LYS A 97 -13.26 9.50 -4.87
N ASN A 98 -13.79 8.63 -5.74
CA ASN A 98 -14.70 8.92 -6.86
C ASN A 98 -14.79 10.40 -7.32
N ASP A 99 -13.71 10.96 -7.87
CA ASP A 99 -13.81 12.25 -8.54
C ASP A 99 -14.08 12.03 -10.03
N VAL A 100 -15.33 12.26 -10.44
CA VAL A 100 -15.75 12.23 -11.85
C VAL A 100 -15.05 13.34 -12.65
N ASN A 101 -14.45 14.33 -11.97
CA ASN A 101 -13.58 15.36 -12.52
C ASN A 101 -12.09 15.08 -12.26
N GLN A 102 -11.63 13.84 -12.45
CA GLN A 102 -10.20 13.48 -12.53
C GLN A 102 -9.49 14.21 -13.69
N ARG A 103 -9.31 15.53 -13.53
CA ARG A 103 -8.38 16.33 -14.31
C ARG A 103 -6.99 15.88 -13.91
N ARG A 104 -6.39 14.98 -14.72
CA ARG A 104 -4.95 14.78 -14.89
C ARG A 104 -4.09 15.07 -13.63
N GLY A 105 -4.06 14.17 -12.64
CA GLY A 105 -3.02 14.26 -11.59
C GLY A 105 -3.26 13.50 -10.28
N THR A 106 -4.49 13.40 -9.80
CA THR A 106 -4.80 12.76 -8.51
C THR A 106 -5.12 11.28 -8.68
N ARG A 107 -4.10 10.49 -9.04
CA ARG A 107 -4.21 9.03 -9.13
C ARG A 107 -3.78 8.42 -7.80
N THR A 108 -4.53 7.45 -7.29
CA THR A 108 -4.05 6.60 -6.18
C THR A 108 -2.69 6.03 -6.56
N LEU A 109 -1.68 6.29 -5.72
CA LEU A 109 -0.36 5.74 -5.94
C LEU A 109 -0.44 4.21 -5.85
N PRO A 110 0.22 3.47 -6.77
CA PRO A 110 0.25 2.01 -6.69
C PRO A 110 0.98 1.58 -5.42
N HIS A 111 0.56 0.50 -4.75
CA HIS A 111 1.23 0.04 -3.52
C HIS A 111 2.71 -0.24 -3.74
N SER A 112 3.09 -0.74 -4.92
CA SER A 112 4.48 -0.91 -5.33
C SER A 112 5.30 0.38 -5.20
N MET A 113 4.69 1.55 -5.42
CA MET A 113 5.36 2.85 -5.24
C MET A 113 5.63 3.13 -3.77
N LEU A 114 4.65 2.88 -2.91
CA LEU A 114 4.80 3.06 -1.47
C LEU A 114 5.86 2.10 -0.91
N GLY A 115 5.91 0.87 -1.42
CA GLY A 115 6.90 -0.15 -1.07
C GLY A 115 8.22 -0.07 -1.85
N LYS A 116 8.42 0.93 -2.74
CA LYS A 116 9.59 1.06 -3.62
C LYS A 116 9.96 -0.22 -4.40
N ALA A 117 8.95 -0.97 -4.84
CA ALA A 117 9.09 -2.28 -5.48
C ALA A 117 9.89 -3.30 -4.66
N GLN A 118 10.03 -3.08 -3.35
CA GLN A 118 10.65 -4.01 -2.41
C GLN A 118 9.62 -4.94 -1.78
N PRO A 119 10.06 -6.04 -1.16
CA PRO A 119 9.20 -6.89 -0.36
C PRO A 119 8.57 -6.13 0.82
N VAL A 120 7.31 -6.42 1.13
CA VAL A 120 6.56 -5.77 2.22
C VAL A 120 5.94 -6.82 3.15
N ILE A 121 5.83 -6.51 4.44
CA ILE A 121 5.10 -7.33 5.40
C ILE A 121 3.60 -7.17 5.21
N GLY A 122 3.13 -5.99 4.80
CA GLY A 122 1.72 -5.71 4.63
C GLY A 122 1.48 -4.64 3.59
N ALA A 123 0.34 -4.72 2.92
CA ALA A 123 -0.13 -3.72 1.98
C ALA A 123 -1.65 -3.81 1.90
N GLY A 124 -2.30 -2.66 1.78
CA GLY A 124 -3.75 -2.62 1.75
C GLY A 124 -4.30 -1.22 1.74
N GLU A 125 -5.57 -1.12 2.09
CA GLU A 125 -6.30 0.12 2.21
C GLU A 125 -6.72 0.32 3.67
N CYS A 126 -6.82 1.58 4.08
CA CYS A 126 -7.32 1.90 5.40
C CYS A 126 -8.11 3.21 5.42
N GLU A 127 -8.94 3.35 6.44
CA GLU A 127 -9.75 4.55 6.68
C GLU A 127 -9.43 5.07 8.08
N THR A 128 -9.29 6.39 8.20
CA THR A 128 -9.07 7.05 9.49
C THR A 128 -10.33 7.71 10.02
N ASP A 129 -10.46 7.78 11.34
CA ASP A 129 -11.51 8.51 12.03
C ASP A 129 -11.24 10.03 12.15
N ASP A 130 -12.08 10.73 12.89
CA ASP A 130 -11.98 12.17 13.16
C ASP A 130 -10.80 12.56 14.05
N GLN A 131 -10.12 11.58 14.65
CA GLN A 131 -8.89 11.73 15.42
C GLN A 131 -7.63 11.43 14.60
N GLY A 132 -7.78 10.90 13.38
CA GLY A 132 -6.68 10.46 12.53
C GLY A 132 -6.11 9.11 12.96
N LYS A 133 -6.91 8.30 13.65
CA LYS A 133 -6.60 6.91 13.97
C LYS A 133 -7.28 5.98 12.97
N ILE A 134 -6.69 4.81 12.73
CA ILE A 134 -7.22 3.79 11.81
C ILE A 134 -8.52 3.24 12.41
N ALA A 135 -9.63 3.39 11.69
CA ALA A 135 -10.93 2.82 12.06
C ALA A 135 -11.24 1.54 11.25
N ARG A 136 -10.62 1.39 10.08
CA ARG A 136 -10.71 0.22 9.22
C ARG A 136 -9.39 0.01 8.49
N ALA A 137 -8.95 -1.24 8.33
CA ALA A 137 -7.86 -1.61 7.45
C ALA A 137 -8.11 -2.97 6.79
N ASP A 138 -7.50 -3.21 5.65
CA ASP A 138 -7.58 -4.49 4.93
C ASP A 138 -6.24 -4.90 4.31
N ASN A 139 -6.17 -6.09 3.71
CA ASN A 139 -5.01 -6.59 2.97
C ASN A 139 -5.15 -6.42 1.44
N PHE A 140 -6.05 -5.54 0.97
CA PHE A 140 -6.36 -5.43 -0.45
C PHE A 140 -5.30 -4.63 -1.21
N SER A 141 -4.42 -5.35 -1.91
CA SER A 141 -3.41 -4.75 -2.77
C SER A 141 -3.46 -5.30 -4.19
N GLY A 142 -3.35 -4.41 -5.18
CA GLY A 142 -3.23 -4.81 -6.58
C GLY A 142 -1.84 -5.36 -6.91
N HIS A 143 -0.82 -4.83 -6.25
CA HIS A 143 0.60 -5.10 -6.52
C HIS A 143 1.18 -6.17 -5.60
N TYR A 144 0.69 -6.24 -4.36
CA TYR A 144 1.04 -7.28 -3.40
C TYR A 144 -0.17 -8.19 -3.17
N GLN A 145 0.03 -9.36 -2.55
CA GLN A 145 -1.09 -10.20 -2.11
C GLN A 145 -0.87 -10.68 -0.67
N PRO A 146 -0.76 -9.76 0.29
CA PRO A 146 -0.56 -10.14 1.68
C PRO A 146 -1.76 -10.96 2.17
N GLY A 147 -1.49 -12.01 2.94
CA GLY A 147 -2.52 -12.88 3.49
C GLY A 147 -3.09 -12.39 4.83
N GLU A 148 -3.89 -13.24 5.46
CA GLU A 148 -4.42 -13.02 6.82
C GLU A 148 -3.29 -12.80 7.83
N LYS A 149 -2.23 -13.62 7.78
CA LYS A 149 -1.10 -13.52 8.70
C LYS A 149 -0.43 -12.13 8.63
N ASN A 150 -0.24 -11.63 7.41
CA ASN A 150 0.30 -10.29 7.16
C ASN A 150 -0.60 -9.17 7.71
N LEU A 151 -1.92 -9.32 7.55
CA LEU A 151 -2.88 -8.36 8.10
C LEU A 151 -2.87 -8.39 9.64
N LYS A 152 -2.76 -9.58 10.25
CA LYS A 152 -2.63 -9.73 11.69
C LYS A 152 -1.36 -9.05 12.22
N GLU A 153 -0.21 -9.28 11.59
CA GLU A 153 1.03 -8.58 11.94
C GLU A 153 0.94 -7.06 11.72
N THR A 154 0.12 -6.62 10.76
CA THR A 154 -0.15 -5.20 10.52
C THR A 154 -1.02 -4.60 11.62
N LYS A 155 -2.10 -5.29 11.99
CA LYS A 155 -2.98 -4.94 13.12
C LYS A 155 -2.17 -4.74 14.40
N ASP A 156 -1.35 -5.72 14.76
CA ASP A 156 -0.57 -5.68 16.00
C ASP A 156 0.35 -4.44 16.03
N ASN A 157 0.97 -4.07 14.89
CA ASN A 157 1.79 -2.86 14.84
C ASN A 157 1.00 -1.55 14.80
N PHE A 158 -0.20 -1.51 14.20
CA PHE A 158 -1.05 -0.32 14.31
C PHE A 158 -1.48 -0.09 15.76
N GLU A 159 -1.80 -1.16 16.49
CA GLU A 159 -2.17 -1.10 17.91
C GLU A 159 -0.98 -0.69 18.78
N GLU A 160 0.18 -1.34 18.63
CA GLU A 160 1.40 -1.03 19.38
C GLU A 160 1.87 0.42 19.18
N LYS A 161 1.75 0.94 17.97
CA LYS A 161 2.12 2.33 17.63
C LYS A 161 1.03 3.35 18.00
N GLY A 162 -0.07 2.93 18.61
CA GLY A 162 -1.18 3.81 19.02
C GLY A 162 -1.92 4.45 17.84
N MET A 163 -1.82 3.84 16.65
CA MET A 163 -2.43 4.33 15.42
C MET A 163 -3.86 3.84 15.24
N ALA A 164 -4.26 2.74 15.87
CA ALA A 164 -5.59 2.15 15.78
C ALA A 164 -6.61 2.83 16.71
N SER A 165 -7.85 2.94 16.25
CA SER A 165 -9.02 3.31 17.05
C SER A 165 -9.54 2.11 17.84
N ASP A 166 -10.26 2.37 18.92
CA ASP A 166 -10.95 1.31 19.65
C ASP A 166 -12.02 0.69 18.73
N GLY A 167 -12.01 -0.65 18.60
CA GLY A 167 -12.94 -1.35 17.71
C GLY A 167 -12.61 -1.25 16.21
N THR A 168 -11.35 -0.95 15.86
CA THR A 168 -10.87 -1.00 14.46
C THR A 168 -11.25 -2.31 13.80
N LYS A 169 -11.80 -2.24 12.58
CA LYS A 169 -12.13 -3.43 11.78
C LYS A 169 -11.00 -3.80 10.84
N TYR A 170 -10.59 -5.06 10.86
CA TYR A 170 -9.55 -5.59 9.97
C TYR A 170 -10.14 -6.63 9.03
N GLU A 171 -10.21 -6.34 7.75
CA GLU A 171 -10.90 -7.20 6.77
C GLU A 171 -9.91 -7.96 5.89
N VAL A 172 -10.02 -9.28 5.88
CA VAL A 172 -9.23 -10.15 5.00
C VAL A 172 -9.99 -10.32 3.69
N PHE A 173 -9.40 -9.83 2.61
CA PHE A 173 -9.82 -10.02 1.24
C PHE A 173 -9.12 -11.21 0.60
N ASP A 174 -9.82 -11.87 -0.32
CA ASP A 174 -9.24 -12.84 -1.24
C ASP A 174 -8.79 -12.19 -2.57
N LYS A 175 -8.20 -13.00 -3.48
CA LYS A 175 -7.80 -12.53 -4.82
C LYS A 175 -8.96 -12.02 -5.68
N SER A 176 -10.22 -12.33 -5.32
CA SER A 176 -11.42 -11.87 -6.01
C SER A 176 -12.01 -10.58 -5.42
N ALA A 177 -11.29 -9.94 -4.50
CA ALA A 177 -11.71 -8.75 -3.77
C ALA A 177 -12.97 -8.98 -2.92
N LYS A 178 -13.17 -10.21 -2.42
CA LYS A 178 -14.24 -10.51 -1.46
C LYS A 178 -13.68 -10.59 -0.06
N VAL A 179 -14.37 -9.97 0.89
CA VAL A 179 -14.10 -10.16 2.32
C VAL A 179 -14.45 -11.60 2.69
N ILE A 180 -13.47 -12.33 3.20
CA ILE A 180 -13.60 -13.71 3.64
C ILE A 180 -13.57 -13.83 5.18
N LYS A 181 -13.04 -12.80 5.87
CA LYS A 181 -12.93 -12.78 7.33
C LYS A 181 -12.78 -11.34 7.84
N THR A 182 -13.20 -11.10 9.08
CA THR A 182 -12.87 -9.91 9.86
C THR A 182 -12.13 -10.35 11.13
N LEU A 183 -10.98 -9.73 11.43
CA LEU A 183 -10.14 -10.00 12.62
C LEU A 183 -10.51 -9.09 13.79
#